data_AF-A0A5P9HXH3-F1
#
_entry.id   AF-A0A5P9HXH3-F1
#
_cell.length_a   1.000
_cell.length_b   1.000
_cell.length_c   1.000
_cell.angle_alpha   90.00
_cell.angle_beta   90.00
_cell.angle_gamma   90.00
#
_symmetry.space_group_name_H-M   'P 1'
#
loop_
_entity.id
_entity.type
_entity.pdbx_description
1 polymer ?
#
loop_
_entity_poly.entity_id
_entity_poly.type
_entity_poly.pdbx_seq_one_letter_code
_entity_poly.pdbx_strand_id
1 'polypeptide(L)'
;MTWRRNLTLLLAQVALWPAMALAEDAPLPDFEACLRGEILRYEQAVDAFAPTPAEKAGYPLANVSGVEFCGTIGIVICDRSEEPLGCQKALAVEQDIWRARVLTELPEPDNADGREAEKPFSKVLYEQLFHLAHGMSAGRDCAGHSPRMEMWCRAREANGRLRAAVIAWQVARHQDMVPPAFEAGWIAAPDPVRPRLRPEE
;
A
#
# COMPACT_ATOMS: atom_id res chain seq x y z
N MET A 1 60.89 20.98 23.12
CA MET A 1 60.15 21.26 21.87
C MET A 1 59.46 19.99 21.40
N THR A 2 58.29 19.72 21.98
CA THR A 2 57.48 18.51 21.82
C THR A 2 56.24 18.85 21.02
N TRP A 3 56.40 19.09 19.71
CA TRP A 3 55.29 19.53 18.86
C TRP A 3 55.38 18.97 17.45
N ARG A 4 55.58 17.65 17.31
CA ARG A 4 55.56 16.98 16.00
C ARG A 4 54.89 15.59 15.98
N ARG A 5 54.29 15.13 17.07
CA ARG A 5 53.74 13.76 17.16
C ARG A 5 52.21 13.64 17.12
N ASN A 6 51.47 14.75 17.03
CA ASN A 6 50.00 14.73 17.17
C ASN A 6 49.21 15.11 15.91
N LEU A 7 49.85 15.23 14.73
CA LEU A 7 49.13 15.57 13.49
C LEU A 7 48.79 14.37 12.60
N THR A 8 49.43 13.21 12.80
CA THR A 8 49.21 12.05 11.93
C THR A 8 48.00 11.20 12.32
N LEU A 9 47.42 11.41 13.51
CA LEU A 9 46.27 10.63 14.01
C LEU A 9 44.91 11.29 13.78
N LEU A 10 44.87 12.57 13.36
CA LEU A 10 43.62 13.30 13.09
C LEU A 10 43.17 13.23 11.62
N LEU A 11 44.03 12.79 10.69
CA LEU A 11 43.68 12.65 9.27
C LEU A 11 43.18 11.25 8.88
N ALA A 12 43.30 10.26 9.76
CA ALA A 12 42.86 8.89 9.48
C ALA A 12 41.39 8.60 9.83
N GLN A 13 40.70 9.53 10.54
CA GLN A 13 39.31 9.32 10.98
C GLN A 13 38.25 9.94 10.04
N VAL A 14 38.64 10.75 9.06
CA VAL A 14 37.71 11.39 8.12
C VAL A 14 37.40 10.50 6.90
N ALA A 15 38.15 9.41 6.70
CA ALA A 15 38.01 8.54 5.53
C ALA A 15 37.02 7.37 5.72
N LEU A 16 36.35 7.25 6.86
CA LEU A 16 35.43 6.14 7.15
C LEU A 16 33.94 6.45 6.93
N TRP A 17 33.59 7.66 6.50
CA TRP A 17 32.24 7.99 6.02
C TRP A 17 32.34 8.83 4.74
N PRO A 18 32.28 8.18 3.56
CA PRO A 18 31.07 8.31 2.76
C PRO A 18 30.79 7.02 1.98
N ALA A 19 30.08 6.07 2.58
CA ALA A 19 29.54 4.90 1.86
C ALA A 19 28.01 4.78 1.99
N MET A 20 27.34 5.90 2.29
CA MET A 20 25.87 6.01 2.27
C MET A 20 25.46 7.19 1.39
N ALA A 21 25.84 7.17 0.12
CA ALA A 21 25.34 8.11 -0.88
C ALA A 21 25.36 7.47 -2.29
N LEU A 22 24.99 6.19 -2.39
CA LEU A 22 24.83 5.48 -3.67
C LEU A 22 23.44 4.85 -3.80
N ALA A 23 22.42 5.50 -3.23
CA ALA A 23 21.02 5.11 -3.41
C ALA A 23 20.23 6.14 -4.25
N GLU A 24 20.90 7.02 -5.00
CA GLU A 24 20.25 8.18 -5.65
C GLU A 24 19.73 7.95 -7.08
N ASP A 25 19.97 6.81 -7.74
CA ASP A 25 19.58 6.63 -9.16
C ASP A 25 18.68 5.43 -9.46
N ALA A 26 18.13 4.74 -8.44
CA ALA A 26 17.12 3.72 -8.72
C ALA A 26 15.82 4.43 -9.16
N PRO A 27 15.28 4.13 -10.35
CA PRO A 27 14.02 4.72 -10.78
C PRO A 27 12.92 4.37 -9.78
N LEU A 28 12.11 5.36 -9.41
CA LEU A 28 10.92 5.12 -8.59
C LEU A 28 10.00 4.16 -9.35
N PRO A 29 9.41 3.16 -8.66
CA PRO A 29 8.41 2.31 -9.30
C PRO A 29 7.22 3.15 -9.73
N ASP A 30 6.59 2.78 -10.85
CA ASP A 30 5.29 3.31 -11.19
C ASP A 30 4.23 2.90 -10.15
N PHE A 31 3.06 3.53 -10.26
CA PHE A 31 1.98 3.34 -9.29
C PHE A 31 1.54 1.86 -9.20
N GLU A 32 1.32 1.21 -10.34
CA GLU A 32 0.86 -0.17 -10.41
C GLU A 32 1.89 -1.14 -9.81
N ALA A 33 3.17 -1.02 -10.18
CA ALA A 33 4.24 -1.86 -9.64
C ALA A 33 4.37 -1.70 -8.13
N CYS A 34 4.28 -0.47 -7.63
CA CYS A 34 4.26 -0.19 -6.20
C CYS A 34 3.06 -0.86 -5.51
N LEU A 35 1.85 -0.64 -6.03
CA LEU A 35 0.62 -1.19 -5.45
C LEU A 35 0.64 -2.72 -5.40
N ARG A 36 1.11 -3.38 -6.45
CA ARG A 36 1.26 -4.84 -6.48
C ARG A 36 2.24 -5.34 -5.42
N GLY A 37 3.33 -4.60 -5.19
CA GLY A 37 4.27 -4.89 -4.10
C GLY A 37 3.63 -4.78 -2.72
N GLU A 38 2.74 -3.80 -2.52
CA GLU A 38 1.96 -3.64 -1.29
C GLU A 38 0.99 -4.81 -1.05
N ILE A 39 0.26 -5.21 -2.10
CA ILE A 39 -0.67 -6.35 -2.06
C ILE A 39 0.08 -7.65 -1.74
N LEU A 40 1.23 -7.88 -2.40
CA LEU A 40 2.07 -9.05 -2.14
C LEU A 40 2.54 -9.10 -0.68
N ARG A 41 2.99 -7.98 -0.13
CA ARG A 41 3.44 -7.93 1.27
C ARG A 41 2.31 -8.24 2.24
N TYR A 42 1.10 -7.78 1.93
CA TYR A 42 -0.07 -8.10 2.73
C TYR A 42 -0.41 -9.61 2.66
N GLU A 43 -0.43 -10.23 1.48
CA GLU A 43 -0.65 -11.68 1.35
C GLU A 43 0.39 -12.49 2.13
N GLN A 44 1.66 -12.12 2.04
CA GLN A 44 2.73 -12.74 2.84
C GLN A 44 2.50 -12.59 4.35
N ALA A 45 1.95 -11.46 4.79
CA ALA A 45 1.61 -11.25 6.19
C ALA A 45 0.42 -12.13 6.61
N VAL A 46 -0.64 -12.23 5.79
CA VAL A 46 -1.78 -13.12 6.07
C VAL A 46 -1.32 -14.55 6.28
N ASP A 47 -0.47 -15.06 5.39
CA ASP A 47 0.08 -16.42 5.51
C ASP A 47 0.94 -16.59 6.77
N ALA A 48 1.80 -15.60 7.07
CA ALA A 48 2.65 -15.64 8.26
C ALA A 48 1.86 -15.58 9.58
N PHE A 49 0.71 -14.90 9.59
CA PHE A 49 -0.14 -14.73 10.76
C PHE A 49 -1.36 -15.66 10.81
N ALA A 50 -1.54 -16.55 9.82
CA ALA A 50 -2.64 -17.52 9.76
C ALA A 50 -2.95 -18.29 11.08
N PRO A 51 -1.97 -18.73 11.88
CA PRO A 51 -2.28 -19.42 13.15
C PRO A 51 -2.70 -18.47 14.30
N THR A 52 -2.71 -17.15 14.07
CA THR A 52 -3.00 -16.14 15.11
C THR A 52 -4.38 -15.53 14.89
N PRO A 53 -5.28 -15.52 15.90
CA PRO A 53 -6.55 -14.82 15.80
C PRO A 53 -6.36 -13.34 15.44
N ALA A 54 -7.21 -12.76 14.58
CA ALA A 54 -7.14 -11.37 14.11
C ALA A 54 -6.90 -10.34 15.24
N GLU A 55 -7.61 -10.52 16.35
CA GLU A 55 -7.58 -9.66 17.54
C GLU A 55 -6.22 -9.71 18.27
N LYS A 56 -5.47 -10.82 18.11
CA LYS A 56 -4.17 -11.07 18.73
C LYS A 56 -2.99 -10.89 17.77
N ALA A 57 -3.21 -10.99 16.45
CA ALA A 57 -2.20 -10.70 15.44
C ALA A 57 -1.74 -9.23 15.50
N GLY A 58 -2.52 -8.40 16.19
CA GLY A 58 -2.36 -6.97 16.19
C GLY A 58 -2.83 -6.40 14.85
N TYR A 59 -3.15 -5.12 14.89
CA TYR A 59 -3.55 -4.29 13.76
C TYR A 59 -2.64 -4.27 12.48
N PRO A 60 -1.41 -4.85 12.38
CA PRO A 60 -0.66 -4.96 11.12
C PRO A 60 -1.41 -5.46 9.88
N LEU A 61 -2.49 -6.25 10.01
CA LEU A 61 -3.16 -6.85 8.84
C LEU A 61 -4.05 -5.85 8.06
N ALA A 62 -4.50 -4.73 8.64
CA ALA A 62 -5.33 -3.74 7.94
C ALA A 62 -4.55 -2.44 7.65
N ASN A 63 -3.24 -2.54 7.40
CA ASN A 63 -2.40 -1.39 7.13
C ASN A 63 -2.35 -1.08 5.62
N VAL A 64 -2.85 0.09 5.27
CA VAL A 64 -2.92 0.61 3.89
C VAL A 64 -2.08 1.87 3.69
N SER A 65 -1.17 2.18 4.62
CA SER A 65 -0.21 3.29 4.49
C SER A 65 0.64 3.18 3.23
N GLY A 66 0.93 1.95 2.80
CA GLY A 66 1.67 1.71 1.57
C GLY A 66 0.89 2.02 0.30
N VAL A 67 -0.43 1.81 0.27
CA VAL A 67 -1.29 2.27 -0.84
C VAL A 67 -1.27 3.80 -0.94
N GLU A 68 -1.33 4.49 0.21
CA GLU A 68 -1.18 5.95 0.27
C GLU A 68 0.19 6.40 -0.29
N PHE A 69 1.25 5.70 0.09
CA PHE A 69 2.60 5.94 -0.39
C PHE A 69 2.72 5.75 -1.91
N CYS A 70 2.16 4.67 -2.47
CA CYS A 70 2.21 4.42 -3.92
C CYS A 70 1.54 5.52 -4.75
N GLY A 71 0.37 5.99 -4.33
CA GLY A 71 -0.27 7.13 -5.02
C GLY A 71 0.52 8.44 -4.84
N THR A 72 1.18 8.64 -3.69
CA THR A 72 2.06 9.79 -3.47
C THR A 72 3.28 9.75 -4.39
N ILE A 73 3.92 8.58 -4.57
CA ILE A 73 4.98 8.41 -5.56
C ILE A 73 4.50 8.76 -6.96
N GLY A 74 3.32 8.25 -7.36
CA GLY A 74 2.76 8.54 -8.67
C GLY A 74 2.60 10.04 -8.91
N ILE A 75 2.12 10.78 -7.91
CA ILE A 75 2.01 12.25 -7.98
C ILE A 75 3.39 12.90 -8.15
N VAL A 76 4.40 12.47 -7.39
CA VAL A 76 5.77 12.98 -7.49
C VAL A 76 6.37 12.72 -8.87
N ILE A 77 6.13 11.54 -9.45
CA ILE A 77 6.56 11.22 -10.82
C ILE A 77 5.88 12.17 -11.81
N CYS A 78 4.57 12.38 -11.67
CA CYS A 78 3.84 13.31 -12.52
C CYS A 78 4.32 14.77 -12.38
N ASP A 79 4.62 15.23 -11.17
CA ASP A 79 5.15 16.58 -10.93
C ASP A 79 6.51 16.82 -11.60
N ARG A 80 7.27 15.76 -11.88
CA ARG A 80 8.56 15.79 -12.59
C ARG A 80 8.46 15.56 -14.09
N SER A 81 7.27 15.26 -14.60
CA SER A 81 7.03 15.00 -16.02
C SER A 81 6.90 16.28 -16.85
N GLU A 82 6.98 16.15 -18.18
CA GLU A 82 6.76 17.26 -19.12
C GLU A 82 5.31 17.76 -19.11
N GLU A 83 4.34 16.91 -18.72
CA GLU A 83 2.91 17.20 -18.72
C GLU A 83 2.25 16.87 -17.37
N PRO A 84 2.53 17.64 -16.28
CA PRO A 84 2.11 17.27 -14.93
C PRO A 84 0.60 17.12 -14.74
N LEU A 85 -0.20 18.01 -15.36
CA LEU A 85 -1.67 17.97 -15.23
C LEU A 85 -2.27 16.78 -15.95
N GLY A 86 -1.77 16.48 -17.16
CA GLY A 86 -2.18 15.31 -17.93
C GLY A 86 -1.81 14.01 -17.22
N CYS A 87 -0.59 13.94 -16.67
CA CYS A 87 -0.12 12.79 -15.91
C CYS A 87 -0.95 12.57 -14.64
N GLN A 88 -1.19 13.59 -13.80
CA GLN A 88 -1.99 13.45 -12.58
C GLN A 88 -3.44 13.06 -12.88
N LYS A 89 -4.01 13.53 -13.98
CA LYS A 89 -5.33 13.10 -14.45
C LYS A 89 -5.34 11.61 -14.83
N ALA A 90 -4.33 11.14 -15.55
CA ALA A 90 -4.20 9.73 -15.91
C ALA A 90 -4.01 8.85 -14.67
N LEU A 91 -3.17 9.27 -13.73
CA LEU A 91 -2.97 8.59 -12.45
C LEU A 91 -4.26 8.44 -11.64
N ALA A 92 -5.08 9.51 -11.57
CA ALA A 92 -6.37 9.43 -10.88
C ALA A 92 -7.31 8.38 -11.53
N VAL A 93 -7.31 8.30 -12.86
CA VAL A 93 -8.08 7.28 -13.60
C VAL A 93 -7.55 5.88 -13.32
N GLU A 94 -6.24 5.69 -13.33
CA GLU A 94 -5.59 4.41 -13.02
C GLU A 94 -5.96 3.93 -11.60
N GLN A 95 -5.94 4.83 -10.62
CA GLN A 95 -6.35 4.54 -9.24
C GLN A 95 -7.82 4.17 -9.13
N ASP A 96 -8.71 4.86 -9.86
CA ASP A 96 -10.14 4.53 -9.88
C ASP A 96 -10.41 3.19 -10.62
N ILE A 97 -9.62 2.83 -11.63
CA ILE A 97 -9.67 1.50 -12.27
C ILE A 97 -9.28 0.41 -11.27
N TRP A 98 -8.19 0.60 -10.54
CA TRP A 98 -7.79 -0.32 -9.48
C TRP A 98 -8.85 -0.45 -8.40
N ARG A 99 -9.46 0.67 -7.98
CA ARG A 99 -10.57 0.65 -7.01
C ARG A 99 -11.71 -0.19 -7.54
N ALA A 100 -12.15 0.05 -8.78
CA ALA A 100 -13.25 -0.71 -9.37
C ALA A 100 -12.94 -2.21 -9.39
N ARG A 101 -11.71 -2.59 -9.73
CA ARG A 101 -11.26 -4.00 -9.71
C ARG A 101 -11.30 -4.61 -8.31
N VAL A 102 -10.91 -3.86 -7.28
CA VAL A 102 -11.02 -4.35 -5.90
C VAL A 102 -12.48 -4.54 -5.51
N LEU A 103 -13.34 -3.56 -5.83
CA LEU A 103 -14.76 -3.62 -5.48
C LEU A 103 -15.51 -4.78 -6.13
N THR A 104 -15.14 -5.18 -7.35
CA THR A 104 -15.80 -6.32 -8.04
C THR A 104 -15.57 -7.66 -7.36
N GLU A 105 -14.50 -7.80 -6.58
CA GLU A 105 -14.19 -9.04 -5.86
C GLU A 105 -14.80 -9.07 -4.45
N LEU A 106 -15.32 -7.94 -3.95
CA LEU A 106 -15.85 -7.87 -2.59
C LEU A 106 -17.28 -8.44 -2.52
N PRO A 107 -17.53 -9.46 -1.67
CA PRO A 107 -18.89 -9.94 -1.44
C PRO A 107 -19.74 -8.88 -0.73
N GLU A 108 -21.04 -8.85 -1.00
CA GLU A 108 -21.95 -8.00 -0.24
C GLU A 108 -22.01 -8.43 1.24
N PRO A 109 -22.02 -7.50 2.22
CA PRO A 109 -22.18 -7.85 3.62
C PRO A 109 -23.53 -8.53 3.88
N ASP A 110 -23.52 -9.63 4.63
CA ASP A 110 -24.74 -10.32 5.06
C ASP A 110 -25.59 -9.44 5.98
N ASN A 111 -26.76 -9.04 5.50
CA ASN A 111 -27.76 -8.24 6.23
C ASN A 111 -28.56 -9.05 7.27
N ALA A 112 -28.10 -10.25 7.65
CA ALA A 112 -28.84 -11.13 8.54
C ALA A 112 -29.22 -10.44 9.87
N ASP A 113 -30.51 -10.50 10.20
CA ASP A 113 -31.15 -9.85 11.35
C ASP A 113 -30.53 -10.32 12.68
N GLY A 114 -29.64 -9.50 13.21
CA GLY A 114 -29.07 -9.63 14.55
C GLY A 114 -28.72 -8.24 15.06
N ARG A 115 -28.85 -8.00 16.37
CA ARG A 115 -28.46 -6.71 16.96
C ARG A 115 -26.97 -6.49 16.71
N GLU A 116 -26.57 -5.29 16.31
CA GLU A 116 -25.17 -4.96 16.00
C GLU A 116 -24.20 -5.34 17.14
N ALA A 117 -24.64 -5.18 18.39
CA ALA A 117 -23.90 -5.56 19.59
C ALA A 117 -23.57 -7.07 19.72
N GLU A 118 -24.22 -7.93 18.92
CA GLU A 118 -24.01 -9.38 18.92
C GLU A 118 -23.15 -9.85 17.73
N LYS A 119 -22.84 -8.96 16.77
CA LYS A 119 -21.99 -9.28 15.61
C LYS A 119 -20.51 -9.28 16.03
N PRO A 120 -19.68 -10.22 15.53
CA PRO A 120 -18.22 -10.15 15.70
C PRO A 120 -17.66 -8.83 15.15
N PHE A 121 -16.64 -8.27 15.81
CA PHE A 121 -16.04 -6.98 15.42
C PHE A 121 -15.59 -6.97 13.95
N SER A 122 -15.00 -8.06 13.45
CA SER A 122 -14.55 -8.18 12.06
C SER A 122 -15.68 -8.06 11.04
N LYS A 123 -16.89 -8.53 11.39
CA LYS A 123 -18.09 -8.42 10.54
C LYS A 123 -18.60 -6.98 10.49
N VAL A 124 -18.67 -6.31 11.64
CA VAL A 124 -19.05 -4.89 11.73
C VAL A 124 -18.04 -4.01 10.99
N LEU A 125 -16.75 -4.26 11.18
CA LEU A 125 -15.67 -3.54 10.50
C LEU A 125 -15.75 -3.73 8.98
N TYR A 126 -15.96 -4.97 8.52
CA TYR A 126 -16.11 -5.24 7.09
C TYR A 126 -17.29 -4.49 6.47
N GLU A 127 -18.46 -4.52 7.11
CA GLU A 127 -19.67 -3.84 6.65
C GLU A 127 -19.44 -2.32 6.51
N GLN A 128 -18.83 -1.69 7.52
CA GLN A 128 -18.50 -0.26 7.48
C GLN A 128 -17.50 0.08 6.37
N LEU A 129 -16.44 -0.74 6.22
CA LEU A 129 -15.43 -0.53 5.18
C LEU A 129 -16.00 -0.78 3.78
N PHE A 130 -16.88 -1.77 3.61
CA PHE A 130 -17.57 -2.02 2.36
C PHE A 130 -18.39 -0.79 1.92
N HIS A 131 -19.18 -0.22 2.84
CA HIS A 131 -19.96 0.98 2.55
C HIS A 131 -19.07 2.20 2.31
N LEU A 132 -17.98 2.37 3.06
CA LEU A 132 -17.02 3.45 2.83
C LEU A 132 -16.36 3.31 1.44
N ALA A 133 -15.98 2.10 1.05
CA ALA A 133 -15.34 1.80 -0.22
C ALA A 133 -16.28 2.02 -1.43
N HIS A 134 -17.58 1.73 -1.26
CA HIS A 134 -18.64 1.99 -2.25
C HIS A 134 -19.16 3.44 -2.20
N GLY A 135 -18.87 4.15 -1.12
CA GLY A 135 -19.26 5.55 -0.94
C GLY A 135 -18.78 6.44 -2.09
N MET A 136 -19.54 7.49 -2.35
CA MET A 136 -19.18 8.55 -3.28
C MET A 136 -18.69 9.78 -2.50
N SER A 137 -17.81 10.57 -3.13
CA SER A 137 -17.34 11.84 -2.56
C SER A 137 -18.53 12.74 -2.17
N ALA A 138 -18.38 13.47 -1.06
CA ALA A 138 -19.41 14.35 -0.49
C ALA A 138 -19.59 15.66 -1.27
N GLY A 139 -18.86 15.88 -2.37
CA GLY A 139 -19.01 17.07 -3.19
C GLY A 139 -17.78 17.38 -4.04
N ARG A 140 -17.56 18.66 -4.30
CA ARG A 140 -16.41 19.13 -5.09
C ARG A 140 -15.21 19.40 -4.17
N ASP A 141 -14.66 18.35 -3.57
CA ASP A 141 -13.61 18.44 -2.54
C ASP A 141 -12.36 19.20 -3.00
N CYS A 142 -12.08 19.20 -4.32
CA CYS A 142 -10.91 19.85 -4.91
C CYS A 142 -11.20 21.21 -5.59
N ALA A 143 -12.44 21.70 -5.60
CA ALA A 143 -12.79 22.92 -6.33
C ALA A 143 -12.28 24.19 -5.65
N GLY A 144 -11.99 25.21 -6.46
CA GLY A 144 -11.57 26.54 -5.97
C GLY A 144 -10.05 26.69 -5.80
N HIS A 145 -9.27 25.65 -6.12
CA HIS A 145 -7.81 25.68 -6.13
C HIS A 145 -7.24 26.06 -7.50
N SER A 146 -5.93 26.33 -7.55
CA SER A 146 -5.22 26.48 -8.83
C SER A 146 -5.30 25.18 -9.64
N PRO A 147 -5.21 25.22 -10.99
CA PRO A 147 -5.31 24.01 -11.81
C PRO A 147 -4.37 22.88 -11.37
N ARG A 148 -3.14 23.23 -10.94
CA ARG A 148 -2.16 22.28 -10.43
C ARG A 148 -2.60 21.65 -9.11
N MET A 149 -3.03 22.46 -8.16
CA MET A 149 -3.47 21.96 -6.84
C MET A 149 -4.78 21.18 -6.95
N GLU A 150 -5.67 21.57 -7.84
CA GLU A 150 -6.90 20.82 -8.12
C GLU A 150 -6.58 19.42 -8.69
N MET A 151 -5.66 19.31 -9.66
CA MET A 151 -5.26 18.00 -10.19
C MET A 151 -4.55 17.13 -9.14
N TRP A 152 -3.68 17.74 -8.33
CA TRP A 152 -3.01 17.05 -7.22
C TRP A 152 -4.03 16.48 -6.23
N CYS A 153 -5.01 17.30 -5.83
CA CYS A 153 -6.09 16.89 -4.94
C CYS A 153 -6.91 15.74 -5.55
N ARG A 154 -7.28 15.82 -6.83
CA ARG A 154 -8.06 14.76 -7.49
C ARG A 154 -7.34 13.42 -7.51
N ALA A 155 -6.03 13.42 -7.80
CA ALA A 155 -5.22 12.20 -7.73
C ALA A 155 -5.12 11.68 -6.28
N ARG A 156 -4.94 12.56 -5.30
CA ARG A 156 -4.92 12.15 -3.89
C ARG A 156 -6.27 11.55 -3.44
N GLU A 157 -7.38 12.14 -3.85
CA GLU A 157 -8.74 11.66 -3.56
C GLU A 157 -9.02 10.31 -4.23
N ALA A 158 -8.58 10.12 -5.48
CA ALA A 158 -8.68 8.82 -6.16
C ALA A 158 -7.91 7.73 -5.40
N ASN A 159 -6.69 8.03 -4.94
CA ASN A 159 -5.95 7.12 -4.09
C ASN A 159 -6.63 6.88 -2.73
N GLY A 160 -7.25 7.91 -2.13
CA GLY A 160 -8.01 7.78 -0.90
C GLY A 160 -9.19 6.80 -1.03
N ARG A 161 -9.92 6.86 -2.15
CA ARG A 161 -11.00 5.90 -2.46
C ARG A 161 -10.47 4.49 -2.71
N LEU A 162 -9.36 4.35 -3.44
CA LEU A 162 -8.70 3.06 -3.60
C LEU A 162 -8.27 2.49 -2.24
N ARG A 163 -7.70 3.31 -1.37
CA ARG A 163 -7.27 2.91 -0.03
C ARG A 163 -8.42 2.35 0.80
N ALA A 164 -9.61 2.96 0.72
CA ALA A 164 -10.82 2.43 1.34
C ALA A 164 -11.24 1.06 0.78
N ALA A 165 -11.15 0.86 -0.54
CA ALA A 165 -11.42 -0.43 -1.16
C ALA A 165 -10.39 -1.49 -0.75
N VAL A 166 -9.10 -1.16 -0.74
CA VAL A 166 -8.04 -2.11 -0.37
C VAL A 166 -8.15 -2.53 1.09
N ILE A 167 -8.46 -1.63 2.03
CA ILE A 167 -8.63 -2.04 3.44
C ILE A 167 -9.87 -2.94 3.61
N ALA A 168 -10.96 -2.69 2.87
CA ALA A 168 -12.11 -3.59 2.86
C ALA A 168 -11.74 -4.97 2.34
N TRP A 169 -10.95 -5.03 1.26
CA TRP A 169 -10.41 -6.27 0.72
C TRP A 169 -9.48 -7.00 1.69
N GLN A 170 -8.58 -6.30 2.39
CA GLN A 170 -7.72 -6.93 3.41
C GLN A 170 -8.57 -7.55 4.54
N VAL A 171 -9.62 -6.87 4.99
CA VAL A 171 -10.51 -7.43 6.02
C VAL A 171 -11.30 -8.63 5.51
N ALA A 172 -11.77 -8.62 4.25
CA ALA A 172 -12.43 -9.76 3.63
C ALA A 172 -11.47 -10.95 3.44
N ARG A 173 -10.26 -10.67 2.95
CA ARG A 173 -9.22 -11.66 2.64
C ARG A 173 -8.76 -12.37 3.91
N HIS A 174 -8.61 -11.64 5.02
CA HIS A 174 -8.26 -12.22 6.31
C HIS A 174 -9.38 -13.11 6.90
N GLN A 175 -10.63 -12.88 6.53
CA GLN A 175 -11.77 -13.69 6.93
C GLN A 175 -12.09 -14.82 5.92
N ASP A 176 -11.18 -15.06 4.97
CA ASP A 176 -11.33 -16.04 3.89
C ASP A 176 -12.62 -15.85 3.06
N MET A 177 -13.11 -14.61 2.98
CA MET A 177 -14.32 -14.26 2.22
C MET A 177 -14.03 -14.06 0.73
N VAL A 178 -12.77 -13.79 0.39
CA VAL A 178 -12.28 -13.60 -0.98
C VAL A 178 -11.02 -14.45 -1.19
N PRO A 179 -10.78 -14.93 -2.42
CA PRO A 179 -9.58 -15.71 -2.71
C PRO A 179 -8.31 -14.85 -2.60
N PRO A 180 -7.13 -15.47 -2.56
CA PRO A 180 -5.86 -14.78 -2.62
C PRO A 180 -5.72 -13.90 -3.88
N ALA A 181 -5.00 -12.78 -3.76
CA ALA A 181 -4.80 -11.79 -4.82
C ALA A 181 -4.16 -12.36 -6.11
N PHE A 182 -3.42 -13.47 -6.02
CA PHE A 182 -2.85 -14.11 -7.21
C PHE A 182 -3.93 -14.79 -8.07
N GLU A 183 -5.03 -15.28 -7.48
CA GLU A 183 -6.14 -15.86 -8.22
C GLU A 183 -6.93 -14.79 -8.98
N ALA A 184 -7.04 -13.59 -8.40
CA ALA A 184 -7.61 -12.42 -9.06
C ALA A 184 -6.67 -11.79 -10.12
N GLY A 185 -5.45 -12.32 -10.28
CA GLY A 185 -4.44 -11.84 -11.22
C GLY A 185 -3.87 -10.46 -10.87
N TRP A 186 -3.93 -10.06 -9.59
CA TRP A 186 -3.38 -8.77 -9.15
C TRP A 186 -1.88 -8.86 -8.92
N ILE A 187 -1.42 -10.01 -8.43
CA ILE A 187 -0.02 -10.32 -8.19
C ILE A 187 0.35 -11.65 -8.86
N ALA A 188 1.64 -11.90 -9.05
CA ALA A 188 2.11 -13.19 -9.52
C ALA A 188 1.82 -14.28 -8.48
N ALA A 189 1.56 -15.51 -8.96
CA ALA A 189 1.44 -16.67 -8.09
C ALA A 189 2.76 -16.89 -7.32
N PRO A 190 2.69 -17.29 -6.03
CA PRO A 190 3.89 -17.60 -5.27
C PRO A 190 4.65 -18.78 -5.90
N ASP A 191 5.97 -18.74 -5.82
CA ASP A 191 6.78 -19.88 -6.25
C ASP A 191 6.40 -21.13 -5.44
N PRO A 192 6.27 -22.31 -6.08
CA PRO A 192 5.99 -23.54 -5.35
C PRO A 192 7.09 -23.81 -4.34
N VAL A 193 6.71 -24.14 -3.10
CA VAL A 193 7.64 -24.47 -2.02
C VAL A 193 8.46 -25.69 -2.42
N ARG A 194 9.73 -25.47 -2.79
CA ARG A 194 10.66 -26.57 -3.01
C ARG A 194 11.18 -27.07 -1.66
N PRO A 195 11.11 -28.39 -1.38
CA PRO A 195 11.72 -28.96 -0.19
C PRO A 195 13.20 -28.56 -0.12
N ARG A 196 13.63 -27.99 1.00
CA ARG A 196 15.05 -27.79 1.26
C ARG A 196 15.69 -29.17 1.43
N LEU A 197 16.73 -29.46 0.64
CA LEU A 197 17.57 -30.62 0.88
C LEU A 197 18.07 -30.53 2.33
N ARG A 198 17.84 -31.60 3.11
CA ARG A 198 18.40 -31.71 4.45
C ARG A 198 19.93 -31.66 4.32
N PRO A 199 20.66 -30.96 5.22
CA PRO A 199 22.11 -31.03 5.26
C PRO A 199 22.55 -32.50 5.34
N GLU A 200 23.58 -32.88 4.57
CA GLU A 200 24.24 -34.17 4.74
C GLU A 200 24.83 -34.21 6.16
N GLU A 201 24.42 -35.19 6.96
CA GLU A 201 25.01 -35.50 8.27
C GLU A 201 26.37 -36.16 8.13
#